data_AF-A0A450YEF9-F1
#
_entry.id   AF-A0A450YEF9-F1
#
_cell.length_a   1.000
_cell.length_b   1.000
_cell.length_c   1.000
_cell.angle_alpha   90.00
_cell.angle_beta   90.00
_cell.angle_gamma   90.00
#
_symmetry.space_group_name_H-M   'P 1'
#
loop_
_entity.id
_entity.type
_entity.pdbx_description
1 polymer ?
#
loop_
_entity_poly.entity_id
_entity_poly.type
_entity_poly.pdbx_seq_one_letter_code
_entity_poly.pdbx_strand_id
1 'polypeptide(L)'
;MTSKFPKVEALILDLGQEMSAGFAANTETYPAPPVSVADLNAAIAAYEEIRDELVAAQAKVKLLVEKKKEVMDTLVHDMKSNLRYAENTADYDDGKLKLIGWSGRKSTCVS
;
A
#
# COMPACT_ATOMS: atom_id res chain seq x y z
N MET A 1 33.38 -17.82 12.23
CA MET A 1 32.00 -17.29 12.14
C MET A 1 31.65 -17.16 10.66
N THR A 2 30.55 -17.75 10.20
CA THR A 2 30.09 -17.59 8.82
C THR A 2 29.26 -16.32 8.71
N SER A 3 29.70 -15.35 7.91
CA SER A 3 28.85 -14.19 7.59
C SER A 3 27.66 -14.67 6.74
N LYS A 4 26.49 -14.05 6.93
CA LYS A 4 25.27 -14.36 6.18
C LYS A 4 24.97 -13.21 5.24
N PHE A 5 24.53 -13.53 4.02
CA PHE A 5 24.06 -12.53 3.08
C PHE A 5 22.85 -11.76 3.65
N PRO A 6 22.82 -10.42 3.54
CA PRO A 6 21.72 -9.61 4.06
C PRO A 6 20.39 -9.95 3.38
N LYS A 7 19.30 -9.83 4.13
CA LYS A 7 17.93 -10.03 3.63
C LYS A 7 17.10 -8.74 3.63
N VAL A 8 17.62 -7.69 4.27
CA VAL A 8 17.00 -6.38 4.30
C VAL A 8 17.47 -5.62 3.08
N GLU A 9 16.53 -5.07 2.33
CA GLU A 9 16.76 -4.41 1.05
C GLU A 9 17.78 -3.26 1.15
N ALA A 10 17.67 -2.41 2.17
CA ALA A 10 18.66 -1.37 2.44
C ALA A 10 20.07 -1.95 2.65
N LEU A 11 20.21 -3.01 3.44
CA LEU A 11 21.51 -3.66 3.68
C LEU A 11 22.07 -4.36 2.43
N ILE A 12 21.22 -4.80 1.50
CA ILE A 12 21.65 -5.35 0.21
C ILE A 12 22.21 -4.24 -0.68
N LEU A 13 21.53 -3.09 -0.73
CA LEU A 13 21.98 -1.91 -1.48
C LEU A 13 23.31 -1.38 -0.94
N ASP A 14 23.40 -1.20 0.38
CA ASP A 14 24.62 -0.75 1.07
C ASP A 14 25.79 -1.69 0.75
N LEU A 15 25.58 -3.00 0.86
CA LEU A 15 26.59 -4.00 0.52
C LEU A 15 27.01 -3.92 -0.97
N GLY A 16 26.06 -3.71 -1.89
CA GLY A 16 26.35 -3.54 -3.31
C GLY A 16 27.24 -2.31 -3.58
N GLN A 17 26.95 -1.18 -2.92
CA GLN A 17 27.74 0.04 -3.02
C GLN A 17 29.15 -0.15 -2.43
N GLU A 18 29.26 -0.79 -1.26
CA GLU A 18 30.55 -1.15 -0.65
C GLU A 18 31.37 -2.08 -1.55
N MET A 19 30.74 -3.09 -2.14
CA MET A 19 31.39 -4.02 -3.08
C MET A 19 31.92 -3.28 -4.31
N SER A 20 31.12 -2.40 -4.90
CA SER A 20 31.53 -1.61 -6.06
C SER A 20 32.74 -0.73 -5.75
N ALA A 21 32.69 0.02 -4.65
CA ALA A 21 33.80 0.86 -4.20
C ALA A 21 35.05 0.04 -3.86
N GLY A 22 34.87 -1.10 -3.19
CA GLY A 22 35.94 -2.02 -2.83
C GLY A 22 36.65 -2.61 -4.05
N PHE A 23 35.91 -3.08 -5.05
CA PHE A 23 36.49 -3.60 -6.30
C PHE A 23 37.20 -2.51 -7.10
N ALA A 24 36.64 -1.29 -7.16
CA ALA A 24 37.27 -0.16 -7.84
C ALA A 24 38.60 0.24 -7.19
N ALA A 25 38.70 0.19 -5.87
CA ALA A 25 39.88 0.59 -5.12
C ALA A 25 40.98 -0.49 -5.04
N ASN A 26 40.65 -1.77 -5.27
CA ASN A 26 41.55 -2.90 -5.03
C ASN A 26 41.74 -3.77 -6.29
N THR A 27 41.98 -3.14 -7.43
CA THR A 27 42.11 -3.83 -8.74
C THR A 27 43.30 -4.79 -8.81
N GLU A 28 44.37 -4.57 -8.05
CA GLU A 28 45.49 -5.51 -7.97
C GLU A 28 45.08 -6.84 -7.32
N THR A 29 44.17 -6.79 -6.33
CA THR A 29 43.66 -7.99 -5.64
C THR A 29 42.51 -8.63 -6.41
N TYR A 30 41.67 -7.80 -7.02
CA TYR A 30 40.49 -8.22 -7.79
C TYR A 30 40.59 -7.71 -9.23
N PRO A 31 41.50 -8.26 -10.07
CA PRO A 31 41.74 -7.73 -11.40
C PRO A 31 40.63 -8.03 -12.40
N ALA A 32 39.82 -9.07 -12.14
CA ALA A 32 38.74 -9.49 -13.02
C ALA A 32 37.54 -10.03 -12.21
N PRO A 33 36.80 -9.17 -11.49
CA PRO A 33 35.57 -9.60 -10.83
C PRO A 33 34.58 -10.12 -11.89
N PRO A 34 33.80 -11.19 -11.60
CA PRO A 34 32.86 -11.77 -12.58
C PRO A 34 31.78 -10.80 -13.07
N VAL A 35 31.41 -9.84 -12.23
CA VAL A 35 30.59 -8.68 -12.61
C VAL A 35 31.50 -7.47 -12.53
N SER A 36 31.59 -6.70 -13.61
CA SER A 36 32.44 -5.52 -13.62
C SER A 36 31.89 -4.45 -12.66
N VAL A 37 32.75 -3.56 -12.19
CA VAL A 37 32.33 -2.40 -11.36
C VAL A 37 31.29 -1.55 -12.10
N ALA A 38 31.44 -1.40 -13.42
CA ALA A 38 30.50 -0.66 -14.26
C ALA A 38 29.12 -1.33 -14.29
N ASP A 39 29.07 -2.65 -14.50
CA ASP A 39 27.80 -3.39 -14.55
C ASP A 39 27.13 -3.44 -13.16
N LEU A 40 27.91 -3.57 -12.09
CA LEU A 40 27.39 -3.54 -10.72
C LEU A 40 26.78 -2.16 -10.39
N ASN A 41 27.46 -1.07 -10.77
CA ASN A 41 26.91 0.29 -10.60
C ASN A 41 25.64 0.52 -11.42
N ALA A 42 25.58 -0.01 -12.65
CA ALA A 42 24.37 0.07 -13.46
C ALA A 42 23.20 -0.68 -12.83
N ALA A 43 23.45 -1.86 -12.23
CA ALA A 43 22.43 -2.62 -11.52
C ALA A 43 21.93 -1.89 -10.25
N ILE A 44 22.84 -1.26 -9.49
CA ILE A 44 22.52 -0.44 -8.32
C ILE A 44 21.62 0.74 -8.72
N ALA A 45 22.03 1.50 -9.76
CA ALA A 45 21.28 2.66 -10.24
C ALA A 45 19.88 2.28 -10.76
N ALA A 46 19.77 1.18 -11.51
CA ALA A 46 18.49 0.70 -12.02
C ALA A 46 17.53 0.31 -10.87
N TYR A 47 18.06 -0.29 -9.81
CA TYR A 47 17.27 -0.60 -8.62
C TYR A 47 16.81 0.67 -7.89
N GLU A 48 17.69 1.67 -7.73
CA GLU A 48 17.35 2.94 -7.09
C GLU A 48 16.25 3.70 -7.86
N GLU A 49 16.30 3.70 -9.19
CA GLU A 49 15.27 4.30 -10.05
C GLU A 49 13.90 3.66 -9.80
N ILE A 50 13.82 2.32 -9.81
CA ILE A 50 12.56 1.60 -9.58
C ILE A 50 12.03 1.80 -8.15
N ARG A 51 12.92 1.86 -7.16
CA ARG A 51 12.54 2.16 -5.77
C ARG A 51 11.92 3.56 -5.67
N ASP A 52 12.50 4.54 -6.35
CA ASP A 52 11.99 5.90 -6.33
C ASP A 52 10.64 6.02 -7.06
N GLU A 53 10.46 5.30 -8.18
CA GLU A 53 9.16 5.16 -8.84
C GLU A 53 8.10 4.52 -7.93
N LEU A 54 8.46 3.48 -7.19
CA LEU A 54 7.57 2.82 -6.23
C LEU A 54 7.11 3.81 -5.14
N VAL A 55 8.02 4.59 -4.58
CA VAL A 55 7.70 5.61 -3.57
C VAL A 55 6.72 6.64 -4.14
N ALA A 56 6.95 7.11 -5.37
CA ALA A 56 6.05 8.04 -6.04
C ALA A 56 4.66 7.42 -6.31
N ALA A 57 4.60 6.14 -6.68
CA ALA A 57 3.36 5.42 -6.89
C ALA A 57 2.59 5.22 -5.57
N GLN A 58 3.27 4.88 -4.48
CA GLN A 58 2.66 4.74 -3.15
C GLN A 58 2.03 6.04 -2.66
N ALA A 59 2.65 7.19 -2.91
CA ALA A 59 2.07 8.49 -2.58
C ALA A 59 0.74 8.71 -3.32
N LYS A 60 0.65 8.33 -4.61
CA LYS A 60 -0.60 8.40 -5.39
C LYS A 60 -1.66 7.46 -4.84
N VAL A 61 -1.30 6.23 -4.49
CA VAL A 61 -2.22 5.26 -3.88
C VAL A 61 -2.79 5.80 -2.57
N LYS A 62 -1.94 6.35 -1.70
CA LYS A 62 -2.38 6.94 -0.42
C LYS A 62 -3.42 8.03 -0.64
N LEU A 63 -3.16 8.94 -1.56
CA LEU A 63 -4.10 10.02 -1.92
C LEU A 63 -5.42 9.49 -2.49
N LEU A 64 -5.39 8.43 -3.30
CA LEU A 64 -6.60 7.79 -3.83
C LEU A 64 -7.40 7.07 -2.73
N VAL A 65 -6.72 6.47 -1.75
CA VAL A 65 -7.39 5.84 -0.59
C VAL A 65 -8.10 6.88 0.27
N GLU A 66 -7.48 8.04 0.50
CA GLU A 66 -8.09 9.17 1.21
C GLU A 66 -9.34 9.67 0.48
N LYS A 67 -9.25 9.93 -0.83
CA LYS A 67 -10.41 10.32 -1.66
C LYS A 67 -11.52 9.27 -1.66
N LYS A 68 -11.16 7.98 -1.77
CA LYS A 68 -12.14 6.88 -1.70
C LYS A 68 -12.88 6.89 -0.37
N LYS A 69 -12.18 7.17 0.73
CA LYS A 69 -12.79 7.26 2.05
C LYS A 69 -13.80 8.41 2.13
N GLU A 70 -13.46 9.60 1.65
CA GLU A 70 -14.37 10.75 1.62
C GLU A 70 -15.65 10.48 0.79
N VAL A 71 -15.48 9.84 -0.37
CA VAL A 71 -16.62 9.43 -1.22
C VAL A 71 -17.48 8.39 -0.51
N MET A 72 -16.86 7.43 0.18
CA MET A 72 -17.58 6.40 0.94
C MET A 72 -18.37 7.00 2.10
N ASP A 73 -17.79 7.96 2.82
CA ASP A 73 -18.45 8.64 3.94
C ASP A 73 -19.68 9.42 3.46
N THR A 74 -19.57 10.11 2.31
CA THR A 74 -20.70 10.78 1.65
C THR A 74 -21.79 9.78 1.25
N LEU A 75 -21.42 8.69 0.59
CA LEU A 75 -22.37 7.65 0.19
C LEU A 75 -23.12 7.06 1.39
N VAL A 76 -22.39 6.73 2.48
CA VAL A 76 -23.00 6.20 3.71
C VAL A 76 -23.95 7.22 4.34
N HIS A 77 -23.59 8.50 4.36
CA HIS A 77 -24.44 9.57 4.87
C HIS A 77 -25.75 9.68 4.07
N ASP A 78 -25.67 9.66 2.75
CA ASP A 78 -26.84 9.76 1.87
C ASP A 78 -27.73 8.51 1.99
N MET A 79 -27.12 7.32 2.05
CA MET A 79 -27.83 6.07 2.30
C MET A 79 -28.56 6.10 3.64
N LYS A 80 -27.92 6.57 4.72
CA LYS A 80 -28.58 6.71 6.04
C LYS A 80 -29.77 7.67 5.98
N SER A 81 -29.66 8.76 5.23
CA SER A 81 -30.77 9.71 5.04
C SER A 81 -31.95 9.06 4.32
N ASN A 82 -31.68 8.29 3.26
CA ASN A 82 -32.70 7.53 2.53
C ASN A 82 -33.35 6.45 3.41
N LEU A 83 -32.56 5.74 4.21
CA LEU A 83 -33.08 4.73 5.14
C LEU A 83 -33.99 5.36 6.20
N ARG A 84 -33.61 6.50 6.79
CA ARG A 84 -34.45 7.22 7.75
C ARG A 84 -35.76 7.69 7.12
N TYR A 85 -35.72 8.18 5.87
CA TYR A 85 -36.93 8.53 5.13
C TYR A 85 -37.83 7.30 4.91
N ALA A 86 -37.26 6.17 4.49
CA ALA A 86 -38.01 4.94 4.27
C ALA A 86 -38.65 4.40 5.56
N GLU A 87 -37.91 4.41 6.68
CA GLU A 87 -38.43 4.01 8.00
C GLU A 87 -39.63 4.86 8.43
N ASN A 88 -39.50 6.19 8.32
CA ASN A 88 -40.60 7.10 8.66
C ASN A 88 -41.81 6.95 7.71
N THR A 89 -41.58 6.74 6.42
CA THR A 89 -42.64 6.59 5.40
C THR A 89 -43.38 5.26 5.55
N ALA A 90 -42.66 4.21 5.94
CA ALA A 90 -43.21 2.88 6.15
C ALA A 90 -43.88 2.70 7.52
N ASP A 91 -43.80 3.70 8.41
CA ASP A 91 -44.16 3.56 9.83
C ASP A 91 -43.45 2.36 10.48
N TYR A 92 -42.17 2.17 10.13
CA TYR A 92 -41.32 1.06 10.57
C TYR A 92 -41.86 -0.35 10.22
N ASP A 93 -42.78 -0.45 9.25
CA ASP A 93 -43.28 -1.73 8.74
C ASP A 93 -42.15 -2.55 8.07
N ASP A 94 -41.79 -3.67 8.70
CA ASP A 94 -40.69 -4.53 8.25
C ASP A 94 -40.94 -5.14 6.86
N GLY A 95 -42.20 -5.41 6.50
CA GLY A 95 -42.57 -5.91 5.18
C GLY A 95 -42.27 -4.90 4.09
N LYS A 96 -42.60 -3.63 4.32
CA LYS A 96 -42.31 -2.52 3.40
C LYS A 96 -40.82 -2.20 3.34
N LEU A 97 -40.11 -2.22 4.48
CA LEU A 97 -38.66 -1.98 4.51
C LEU A 97 -37.86 -3.05 3.76
N LYS A 98 -38.30 -4.32 3.82
CA LYS A 98 -37.69 -5.42 3.06
C LYS A 98 -37.72 -5.20 1.55
N LEU A 99 -38.65 -4.41 1.03
CA LEU A 99 -38.72 -4.08 -0.41
C LEU A 99 -37.49 -3.30 -0.90
N ILE A 100 -36.79 -2.60 -0.01
CA ILE A 100 -35.53 -1.89 -0.32
C ILE A 100 -34.30 -2.61 0.26
N GLY A 101 -34.45 -3.88 0.68
CA GLY A 101 -33.38 -4.66 1.29
C GLY A 101 -32.98 -4.18 2.70
N TRP A 102 -33.83 -3.39 3.36
CA TRP A 102 -33.62 -2.94 4.74
C TRP A 102 -34.51 -3.72 5.70
N SER A 103 -34.03 -3.94 6.92
CA SER A 103 -34.88 -4.37 8.03
C SER A 103 -34.67 -3.36 9.15
N GLY A 104 -35.74 -2.73 9.61
CA GLY A 104 -35.67 -1.83 10.76
C GLY A 104 -35.02 -2.55 11.94
N ARG A 105 -34.25 -1.83 12.76
CA ARG A 105 -33.83 -2.39 14.06
C ARG A 105 -35.12 -2.75 14.80
N LYS A 106 -35.31 -4.03 15.18
CA LYS A 106 -36.39 -4.40 16.10
C LYS A 106 -36.28 -3.47 17.30
N SER A 107 -37.28 -2.62 17.51
CA SER A 107 -37.48 -1.94 18.79
C SER A 107 -37.43 -3.05 19.84
N THR A 108 -36.36 -3.08 20.63
CA THR A 108 -36.31 -4.04 21.73
C THR A 108 -37.36 -3.55 22.70
N CYS A 109 -38.49 -4.26 22.75
CA CYS A 109 -39.57 -4.00 23.68
C CYS A 109 -38.96 -4.12 25.09
N VAL A 110 -38.70 -2.99 25.74
CA VAL A 110 -38.49 -2.99 27.19
C VAL A 110 -39.89 -2.82 27.78
N SER A 111 -40.35 -3.90 28.40
CA SER A 111 -41.63 -4.04 29.11
C SER A 111 -41.76 -3.09 30.28
#